data_AF-A0AAY5K910-F1
#
_entry.id   AF-A0AAY5K910-F1
#
_cell.length_a   1.000
_cell.length_b   1.000
_cell.length_c   1.000
_cell.angle_alpha   90.00
_cell.angle_beta   90.00
_cell.angle_gamma   90.00
#
_symmetry.space_group_name_H-M   'P 1'
#
loop_
_entity.id
_entity.type
_entity.pdbx_description
1 polymer ?
#
loop_
_entity_poly.entity_id
_entity_poly.type
_entity_poly.pdbx_seq_one_letter_code
_entity_poly.pdbx_strand_id
1 'polypeptide(L)'
;MFTRHSQKRTGHPPEPGSSIGFFLQIQHYFFLLTVFYIPSSCFRQYHPIYTPLNWTDAMSYCRRNYIDLATIENTEELNRLSTSVGYNTWFWIGLKRDDMNHWGWSDNSPYSFTNWMDGLPFTDPSFKRHQYHVVSINMTWTDAQSYCRQNYTDLATIDNIEDLNSLNSLVGNSIDVWFWIGLKKDNLNDWRWSDSSSYSFTNWGNGYPIDNPTANCTLIYFNYLNPQDHKYFNAPCYYATNFICYNEANLTYVLIKEERNWKDAQSYCRQAHTDLTSVRNEAENRILQMSANGLSVWIGLFRVSWKWSDQSQSFFRMWITGSPSTDLRKNCTLICFHMNDGHMKWWNEPYNQPLPFICCELSFPSPDLPNILIPGALGC
;
A
#
# COMPACT_ATOMS: atom_id res chain seq x y z
N MET A 1 26.64 -40.99 -41.86
CA MET A 1 27.59 -40.00 -42.40
C MET A 1 26.87 -38.65 -42.43
N PHE A 2 27.47 -37.62 -41.81
CA PHE A 2 27.04 -36.19 -41.69
C PHE A 2 25.71 -35.92 -40.93
N THR A 3 25.58 -35.24 -39.77
CA THR A 3 26.13 -34.06 -39.05
C THR A 3 25.30 -32.76 -39.16
N ARG A 4 25.01 -32.19 -37.96
CA ARG A 4 24.73 -30.76 -37.59
C ARG A 4 23.35 -30.19 -38.00
N HIS A 5 22.66 -29.34 -37.23
CA HIS A 5 23.08 -28.35 -36.22
C HIS A 5 22.03 -28.10 -35.10
N SER A 6 22.53 -27.63 -33.96
CA SER A 6 21.82 -27.10 -32.80
C SER A 6 21.13 -25.75 -33.05
N GLN A 7 19.99 -25.51 -32.39
CA GLN A 7 19.67 -24.18 -31.83
C GLN A 7 19.03 -24.36 -30.44
N LYS A 8 19.82 -24.09 -29.39
CA LYS A 8 19.31 -23.72 -28.08
C LYS A 8 18.67 -22.33 -28.20
N ARG A 9 17.35 -22.21 -28.05
CA ARG A 9 16.73 -20.92 -27.74
C ARG A 9 16.79 -20.72 -26.23
N THR A 10 17.69 -19.84 -25.82
CA THR A 10 17.70 -19.23 -24.48
C THR A 10 16.51 -18.29 -24.39
N GLY A 11 15.45 -18.68 -23.68
CA GLY A 11 14.33 -17.80 -23.34
C GLY A 11 14.84 -16.64 -22.48
N HIS A 12 14.62 -15.42 -22.96
CA HIS A 12 14.80 -14.20 -22.16
C HIS A 12 13.75 -14.15 -21.05
N PRO A 13 14.04 -13.57 -19.87
CA PRO A 13 13.03 -13.30 -18.87
C PRO A 13 12.05 -12.22 -19.40
N PRO A 14 10.74 -12.38 -19.21
CA PRO A 14 9.77 -11.36 -19.59
C PRO A 14 9.89 -10.11 -18.70
N GLU A 15 9.65 -8.95 -19.28
CA GLU A 15 9.61 -7.64 -18.61
C GLU A 15 8.55 -7.61 -17.49
N PRO A 16 8.76 -6.87 -16.39
CA PRO A 16 7.81 -6.81 -15.28
C PRO A 16 6.68 -5.82 -15.59
N GLY A 17 5.66 -6.28 -16.30
CA GLY A 17 4.35 -5.65 -16.35
C GLY A 17 3.41 -6.30 -15.34
N SER A 18 2.99 -5.53 -14.34
CA SER A 18 1.69 -5.66 -13.64
C SER A 18 1.17 -7.08 -13.39
N SER A 19 1.60 -7.70 -12.29
CA SER A 19 0.87 -8.65 -11.42
C SER A 19 1.87 -9.61 -10.73
N ILE A 20 1.70 -9.87 -9.43
CA ILE A 20 2.63 -10.71 -8.63
C ILE A 20 1.86 -11.96 -8.17
N GLY A 21 2.38 -13.15 -8.49
CA GLY A 21 1.88 -14.45 -8.04
C GLY A 21 2.32 -14.80 -6.61
N PHE A 22 1.51 -15.61 -5.92
CA PHE A 22 1.62 -15.98 -4.51
C PHE A 22 2.60 -17.15 -4.23
N PHE A 23 3.12 -17.25 -2.99
CA PHE A 23 3.90 -18.38 -2.44
C PHE A 23 3.37 -18.80 -1.06
N LEU A 24 3.33 -20.11 -0.77
CA LEU A 24 3.17 -20.67 0.58
C LEU A 24 4.12 -21.87 0.76
N GLN A 25 4.71 -22.02 1.95
CA GLN A 25 5.76 -23.01 2.26
C GLN A 25 5.34 -23.92 3.45
N ILE A 26 5.62 -25.24 3.30
CA ILE A 26 5.83 -26.31 4.35
C ILE A 26 4.55 -26.91 4.99
N GLN A 27 4.34 -28.22 5.26
CA GLN A 27 4.98 -29.54 4.97
C GLN A 27 3.93 -30.69 5.09
N HIS A 28 4.27 -31.87 4.56
CA HIS A 28 3.56 -33.18 4.45
C HIS A 28 2.66 -33.62 5.65
N TYR A 29 1.57 -34.42 5.53
CA TYR A 29 1.41 -35.80 4.99
C TYR A 29 -0.06 -36.17 4.62
N PHE A 30 -0.23 -37.25 3.83
CA PHE A 30 -1.44 -37.93 3.26
C PHE A 30 -2.67 -38.14 4.21
N PHE A 31 -3.94 -38.45 3.84
CA PHE A 31 -4.52 -39.41 2.87
C PHE A 31 -6.07 -39.20 2.68
N LEU A 32 -6.57 -39.60 1.48
CA LEU A 32 -7.87 -40.21 1.07
C LEU A 32 -9.28 -39.57 1.26
N LEU A 33 -9.93 -39.40 0.09
CA LEU A 33 -11.32 -39.72 -0.31
C LEU A 33 -12.50 -39.27 0.59
N THR A 34 -13.44 -38.52 0.03
CA THR A 34 -14.72 -39.05 -0.50
C THR A 34 -15.62 -37.94 -1.05
N VAL A 35 -16.40 -38.31 -2.06
CA VAL A 35 -17.45 -37.52 -2.70
C VAL A 35 -18.51 -37.11 -1.68
N PHE A 36 -18.88 -35.82 -1.65
CA PHE A 36 -20.20 -35.39 -1.19
C PHE A 36 -20.77 -34.33 -2.12
N TYR A 37 -21.94 -34.65 -2.68
CA TYR A 37 -22.84 -33.75 -3.38
C TYR A 37 -23.67 -33.02 -2.31
N ILE A 38 -23.58 -31.69 -2.23
CA ILE A 38 -24.47 -30.87 -1.40
C ILE A 38 -25.09 -29.79 -2.30
N PRO A 39 -26.40 -29.86 -2.60
CA PRO A 39 -27.11 -28.85 -3.36
C PRO A 39 -27.67 -27.78 -2.40
N SER A 40 -26.93 -26.68 -2.20
CA SER A 40 -27.43 -25.37 -1.71
C SER A 40 -26.31 -24.37 -1.37
N SER A 41 -25.25 -24.34 -2.17
CA SER A 41 -24.32 -23.22 -2.15
C SER A 41 -23.66 -23.05 -3.51
N CYS A 42 -23.75 -21.85 -4.08
CA CYS A 42 -23.07 -21.49 -5.32
C CYS A 42 -21.61 -21.21 -4.98
N PHE A 43 -20.81 -22.26 -4.76
CA PHE A 43 -19.40 -22.12 -4.50
C PHE A 43 -18.63 -21.98 -5.81
N ARG A 44 -17.69 -21.03 -5.87
CA ARG A 44 -16.77 -20.89 -7.01
C ARG A 44 -15.88 -22.13 -7.09
N GLN A 45 -15.87 -22.77 -8.26
CA GLN A 45 -14.94 -23.86 -8.57
C GLN A 45 -13.75 -23.30 -9.35
N TYR A 46 -12.53 -23.53 -8.85
CA TYR A 46 -11.31 -23.07 -9.51
C TYR A 46 -10.69 -24.16 -10.37
N HIS A 47 -10.26 -23.80 -11.58
CA HIS A 47 -9.61 -24.69 -12.53
C HIS A 47 -8.20 -24.17 -12.85
N PRO A 48 -7.12 -24.86 -12.44
CA PRO A 48 -5.77 -24.43 -12.75
C PRO A 48 -5.46 -24.61 -14.24
N ILE A 49 -5.01 -23.53 -14.88
CA ILE A 49 -4.57 -23.53 -16.28
C ILE A 49 -3.05 -23.37 -16.30
N TYR A 50 -2.36 -24.40 -16.80
CA TYR A 50 -0.89 -24.46 -16.83
C TYR A 50 -0.29 -23.91 -18.13
N THR A 51 -1.12 -23.40 -19.03
CA THR A 51 -0.67 -22.76 -20.26
C THR A 51 -0.05 -21.40 -19.93
N PRO A 52 1.21 -21.14 -20.30
CA PRO A 52 1.85 -19.86 -20.03
C PRO A 52 1.22 -18.78 -20.90
N LEU A 53 0.55 -17.83 -20.25
CA LEU A 53 -0.11 -16.67 -20.85
C LEU A 53 0.30 -15.41 -20.08
N ASN A 54 0.30 -14.25 -20.72
CA ASN A 54 0.31 -12.98 -19.97
C ASN A 54 -1.06 -12.77 -19.30
N TRP A 55 -1.16 -11.83 -18.37
CA TRP A 55 -2.39 -11.63 -17.60
C TRP A 55 -3.61 -11.31 -18.49
N THR A 56 -3.45 -10.44 -19.48
CA THR A 56 -4.51 -10.03 -20.42
C THR A 56 -5.01 -11.21 -21.26
N ASP A 57 -4.09 -12.03 -21.75
CA ASP A 57 -4.41 -13.23 -22.53
C ASP A 57 -5.03 -14.31 -21.65
N ALA A 58 -4.58 -14.45 -20.40
CA ALA A 58 -5.18 -15.35 -19.42
C ALA A 58 -6.61 -14.94 -19.07
N MET A 59 -6.85 -13.65 -18.84
CA MET A 59 -8.20 -13.10 -18.64
C MET A 59 -9.09 -13.37 -19.85
N SER A 60 -8.59 -13.07 -21.05
CA SER A 60 -9.32 -13.31 -22.30
C SER A 60 -9.57 -14.79 -22.57
N TYR A 61 -8.67 -15.68 -22.13
CA TYR A 61 -8.86 -17.13 -22.19
C TYR A 61 -9.94 -17.58 -21.20
N CYS A 62 -9.85 -17.14 -19.94
CA CYS A 62 -10.82 -17.49 -18.89
C CYS A 62 -12.22 -17.00 -19.26
N ARG A 63 -12.40 -15.76 -19.74
CA ARG A 63 -13.70 -15.24 -20.16
C ARG A 63 -14.30 -15.94 -21.38
N ARG A 64 -13.48 -16.63 -22.18
CA ARG A 64 -13.96 -17.41 -23.34
C ARG A 64 -14.36 -18.84 -22.99
N ASN A 65 -13.77 -19.42 -21.95
CA ASN A 65 -13.92 -20.84 -21.62
C ASN A 65 -14.55 -21.10 -20.24
N TYR A 66 -14.58 -20.09 -19.38
CA TYR A 66 -15.03 -20.09 -17.99
C TYR A 66 -15.72 -18.74 -17.69
N ILE A 67 -15.87 -18.37 -16.41
CA ILE A 67 -16.49 -17.10 -15.98
C ILE A 67 -15.51 -15.94 -16.15
N ASP A 68 -14.44 -15.93 -15.35
CA ASP A 68 -13.33 -14.97 -15.39
C ASP A 68 -12.11 -15.62 -14.72
N LEU A 69 -11.01 -14.89 -14.56
CA LEU A 69 -9.92 -15.26 -13.66
C LEU A 69 -10.43 -15.39 -12.21
N ALA A 70 -9.66 -16.12 -11.39
CA ALA A 70 -10.04 -16.41 -10.02
C ALA A 70 -10.17 -15.14 -9.15
N THR A 71 -11.33 -14.97 -8.53
CA THR A 71 -11.60 -13.98 -7.47
C THR A 71 -11.61 -14.70 -6.12
N ILE A 72 -11.08 -14.06 -5.08
CA ILE A 72 -11.01 -14.61 -3.72
C ILE A 72 -11.59 -13.58 -2.76
N GLU A 73 -12.74 -13.88 -2.18
CA GLU A 73 -13.50 -12.94 -1.34
C GLU A 73 -13.38 -13.24 0.16
N ASN A 74 -12.81 -14.38 0.54
CA ASN A 74 -12.63 -14.79 1.93
C ASN A 74 -11.62 -15.94 2.08
N THR A 75 -11.29 -16.27 3.32
CA THR A 75 -10.36 -17.35 3.69
C THR A 75 -10.82 -18.73 3.22
N GLU A 76 -12.13 -19.00 3.15
CA GLU A 76 -12.64 -20.29 2.72
C GLU A 76 -12.39 -20.53 1.22
N GLU A 77 -12.62 -19.52 0.39
CA GLU A 77 -12.29 -19.54 -1.03
C GLU A 77 -10.79 -19.68 -1.27
N LEU A 78 -9.97 -18.96 -0.49
CA LEU A 78 -8.52 -19.07 -0.53
C LEU A 78 -8.06 -20.51 -0.26
N ASN A 79 -8.61 -21.16 0.77
CA ASN A 79 -8.29 -22.54 1.14
C ASN A 79 -8.71 -23.55 0.05
N ARG A 80 -9.83 -23.30 -0.63
CA ARG A 80 -10.27 -24.14 -1.75
C ARG A 80 -9.38 -23.98 -2.97
N LEU A 81 -9.03 -22.73 -3.31
CA LEU A 81 -8.10 -22.43 -4.38
C LEU A 81 -6.75 -23.09 -4.10
N SER A 82 -6.21 -22.95 -2.88
CA SER A 82 -4.93 -23.55 -2.50
C SER A 82 -4.93 -25.07 -2.57
N THR A 83 -6.07 -25.72 -2.29
CA THR A 83 -6.22 -27.17 -2.41
C THR A 83 -6.31 -27.64 -3.87
N SER A 84 -6.78 -26.76 -4.77
CA SER A 84 -6.96 -27.07 -6.19
C SER A 84 -5.67 -26.93 -7.04
N VAL A 85 -4.65 -26.27 -6.52
CA VAL A 85 -3.39 -25.97 -7.23
C VAL A 85 -2.21 -26.75 -6.63
N GLY A 86 -1.31 -27.24 -7.47
CA GLY A 86 -0.10 -27.93 -7.02
C GLY A 86 0.93 -26.99 -6.39
N TYR A 87 1.81 -27.53 -5.53
CA TYR A 87 2.88 -26.76 -4.90
C TYR A 87 3.85 -26.15 -5.92
N ASN A 88 4.40 -24.97 -5.60
CA ASN A 88 5.51 -24.32 -6.31
C ASN A 88 5.21 -23.78 -7.73
N THR A 89 3.94 -23.50 -8.05
CA THR A 89 3.57 -22.91 -9.35
C THR A 89 2.80 -21.60 -9.15
N TRP A 90 3.13 -20.58 -9.94
CA TRP A 90 2.40 -19.31 -9.93
C TRP A 90 1.25 -19.34 -10.93
N PHE A 91 0.11 -18.80 -10.50
CA PHE A 91 -1.08 -18.66 -11.33
C PHE A 91 -1.51 -17.20 -11.39
N TRP A 92 -2.01 -16.78 -12.56
CA TRP A 92 -2.74 -15.53 -12.66
C TRP A 92 -4.09 -15.66 -11.95
N ILE A 93 -4.43 -14.65 -11.16
CA ILE A 93 -5.75 -14.45 -10.58
C ILE A 93 -6.37 -13.16 -11.13
N GLY A 94 -7.64 -12.91 -10.84
CA GLY A 94 -8.40 -11.78 -11.38
C GLY A 94 -8.02 -10.44 -10.78
N LEU A 95 -7.17 -10.40 -9.76
CA LEU A 95 -6.76 -9.16 -9.12
C LEU A 95 -5.93 -8.32 -10.09
N LYS A 96 -6.36 -7.09 -10.34
CA LYS A 96 -5.73 -6.14 -11.27
C LYS A 96 -5.68 -4.75 -10.68
N ARG A 97 -4.87 -3.90 -11.31
CA ARG A 97 -4.79 -2.48 -10.99
C ARG A 97 -5.34 -1.64 -12.14
N ASP A 98 -6.14 -0.63 -11.84
CA ASP A 98 -6.61 0.33 -12.84
C ASP A 98 -5.57 1.43 -13.12
N ASP A 99 -5.86 2.30 -14.09
CA ASP A 99 -4.99 3.43 -14.48
C ASP A 99 -4.81 4.46 -13.34
N MET A 100 -5.68 4.43 -12.34
CA MET A 100 -5.65 5.26 -11.14
C MET A 100 -4.97 4.54 -9.95
N ASN A 101 -4.29 3.43 -10.22
CA ASN A 101 -3.55 2.63 -9.24
C ASN A 101 -4.42 1.89 -8.19
N HIS A 102 -5.72 1.73 -8.39
CA HIS A 102 -6.59 1.01 -7.46
C HIS A 102 -6.61 -0.50 -7.73
N TRP A 103 -6.58 -1.29 -6.66
CA TRP A 103 -6.79 -2.74 -6.74
C TRP A 103 -8.27 -3.06 -6.90
N GLY A 104 -8.59 -3.94 -7.84
CA GLY A 104 -9.93 -4.46 -8.05
C GLY A 104 -9.90 -5.82 -8.72
N TRP A 105 -10.99 -6.58 -8.58
CA TRP A 105 -11.14 -7.86 -9.25
C TRP A 105 -11.59 -7.69 -10.71
N SER A 106 -11.12 -8.55 -11.60
CA SER A 106 -11.47 -8.51 -13.02
C SER A 106 -12.96 -8.71 -13.28
N ASP A 107 -13.65 -9.43 -12.38
CA ASP A 107 -15.08 -9.69 -12.42
C ASP A 107 -15.92 -8.61 -11.70
N ASN A 108 -15.29 -7.52 -11.25
CA ASN A 108 -15.90 -6.42 -10.48
C ASN A 108 -16.43 -6.81 -9.09
N SER A 109 -16.01 -7.94 -8.53
CA SER A 109 -16.32 -8.28 -7.14
C SER A 109 -15.66 -7.29 -6.17
N PRO A 110 -16.20 -7.13 -4.94
CA PRO A 110 -15.63 -6.22 -3.95
C PRO A 110 -14.19 -6.59 -3.59
N TYR A 111 -13.32 -5.59 -3.51
CA TYR A 111 -11.95 -5.74 -3.00
C TYR A 111 -11.94 -5.55 -1.48
N SER A 112 -12.47 -6.53 -0.74
CA SER A 112 -12.60 -6.48 0.74
C SER A 112 -11.74 -7.51 1.47
N PHE A 113 -11.25 -8.53 0.77
CA PHE A 113 -10.38 -9.56 1.30
C PHE A 113 -9.03 -9.53 0.59
N THR A 114 -7.97 -9.60 1.39
CA THR A 114 -6.60 -9.65 0.89
C THR A 114 -5.81 -10.66 1.70
N ASN A 115 -4.90 -11.36 1.04
CA ASN A 115 -3.99 -12.30 1.70
C ASN A 115 -2.55 -12.07 1.23
N TRP A 116 -2.14 -10.81 1.14
CA TRP A 116 -0.84 -10.49 0.57
C TRP A 116 0.31 -11.18 1.31
N MET A 117 1.34 -11.57 0.56
CA MET A 117 2.60 -12.04 1.15
C MET A 117 3.25 -10.89 1.95
N ASP A 118 4.00 -11.20 3.00
CA ASP A 118 4.72 -10.19 3.77
C ASP A 118 5.53 -9.25 2.86
N GLY A 119 5.27 -7.94 2.99
CA GLY A 119 5.85 -6.90 2.14
C GLY A 119 5.11 -6.66 0.81
N LEU A 120 3.91 -7.22 0.62
CA LEU A 120 3.00 -6.96 -0.49
C LEU A 120 1.62 -6.48 -0.01
N PRO A 121 0.83 -5.77 -0.86
CA PRO A 121 1.31 -5.17 -2.10
C PRO A 121 2.33 -4.09 -1.71
N PHE A 122 3.46 -3.96 -2.41
CA PHE A 122 4.46 -2.99 -1.94
C PHE A 122 3.78 -1.62 -1.77
N THR A 123 4.08 -0.89 -0.71
CA THR A 123 3.36 0.36 -0.45
C THR A 123 3.78 1.40 -1.48
N ASP A 124 2.82 2.02 -2.19
CA ASP A 124 3.11 3.23 -2.97
C ASP A 124 3.48 4.35 -1.98
N PRO A 125 4.70 4.89 -1.99
CA PRO A 125 5.06 5.96 -1.07
C PRO A 125 4.29 7.25 -1.37
N SER A 126 3.47 7.33 -2.43
CA SER A 126 2.44 8.38 -2.56
C SER A 126 1.40 8.35 -1.42
N PHE A 127 1.40 7.28 -0.60
CA PHE A 127 0.64 7.23 0.64
C PHE A 127 1.02 8.40 1.54
N LYS A 128 0.07 9.34 1.66
CA LYS A 128 -0.06 10.19 2.83
C LYS A 128 0.07 9.28 4.04
N ARG A 129 1.16 9.39 4.80
CA ARG A 129 1.21 8.68 6.07
C ARG A 129 0.31 9.44 7.01
N HIS A 130 -0.75 8.78 7.47
CA HIS A 130 -1.63 9.30 8.47
C HIS A 130 -1.10 8.92 9.85
N GLN A 131 -1.01 9.90 10.75
CA GLN A 131 -0.90 9.64 12.18
C GLN A 131 -2.27 9.86 12.80
N TYR A 132 -2.86 8.80 13.33
CA TYR A 132 -4.21 8.85 13.88
C TYR A 132 -4.18 9.12 15.39
N HIS A 133 -5.22 9.81 15.86
CA HIS A 133 -5.39 10.24 17.23
C HIS A 133 -6.82 9.95 17.69
N VAL A 134 -6.96 9.12 18.72
CA VAL A 134 -8.26 8.85 19.36
C VAL A 134 -8.63 10.02 20.26
N VAL A 135 -9.82 10.57 20.05
CA VAL A 135 -10.39 11.63 20.90
C VAL A 135 -11.58 11.06 21.67
N SER A 136 -11.39 10.89 22.97
CA SER A 136 -12.37 10.31 23.90
C SER A 136 -13.38 11.34 24.42
N ILE A 137 -13.96 12.13 23.52
CA ILE A 137 -15.01 13.12 23.83
C ILE A 137 -16.20 12.81 22.93
N ASN A 138 -17.40 12.73 23.50
CA ASN A 138 -18.61 12.44 22.75
C ASN A 138 -19.07 13.67 21.97
N MET A 139 -18.99 13.61 20.64
CA MET A 139 -19.42 14.68 19.73
C MET A 139 -20.26 14.14 18.58
N THR A 140 -21.12 14.99 18.01
CA THR A 140 -21.77 14.68 16.73
C THR A 140 -20.72 14.63 15.62
N TRP A 141 -21.01 13.99 14.48
CA TRP A 141 -20.03 13.88 13.39
C TRP A 141 -19.52 15.26 12.92
N THR A 142 -20.42 16.25 12.85
CA THR A 142 -20.08 17.60 12.38
C THR A 142 -19.20 18.36 13.38
N ASP A 143 -19.48 18.20 14.68
CA ASP A 143 -18.68 18.81 15.74
C ASP A 143 -17.31 18.13 15.85
N ALA A 144 -17.26 16.80 15.72
CA ALA A 144 -16.04 16.01 15.69
C ALA A 144 -15.14 16.42 14.51
N GLN A 145 -15.71 16.60 13.31
CA GLN A 145 -14.98 17.12 12.15
C GLN A 145 -14.40 18.50 12.42
N SER A 146 -15.21 19.40 12.99
CA SER A 146 -14.77 20.75 13.32
C SER A 146 -13.65 20.74 14.34
N TYR A 147 -13.71 19.86 15.34
CA TYR A 147 -12.65 19.65 16.32
C TYR A 147 -11.36 19.15 15.65
N CYS A 148 -11.46 18.12 14.80
CA CYS A 148 -10.29 17.58 14.12
C CYS A 148 -9.62 18.62 13.21
N ARG A 149 -10.39 19.42 12.47
CA ARG A 149 -9.82 20.49 11.61
C ARG A 149 -9.23 21.67 12.38
N GLN A 150 -9.60 21.84 13.66
CA GLN A 150 -9.02 22.86 14.51
C GLN A 150 -7.72 22.42 15.17
N ASN A 151 -7.57 21.12 15.48
CA ASN A 151 -6.46 20.60 16.29
C ASN A 151 -5.53 19.65 15.52
N TYR A 152 -5.97 19.14 14.38
CA TYR A 152 -5.33 18.13 13.53
C TYR A 152 -5.60 18.45 12.04
N THR A 153 -5.47 17.48 11.14
CA THR A 153 -5.82 17.66 9.72
C THR A 153 -7.33 17.54 9.45
N ASP A 154 -7.92 16.36 9.71
CA ASP A 154 -9.38 16.13 9.61
C ASP A 154 -9.77 14.87 10.42
N LEU A 155 -11.06 14.49 10.39
CA LEU A 155 -11.50 13.15 10.81
C LEU A 155 -10.77 12.07 10.01
N ALA A 156 -10.50 10.94 10.65
CA ALA A 156 -9.74 9.82 10.09
C ALA A 156 -10.22 9.44 8.67
N THR A 157 -9.32 9.59 7.70
CA THR A 157 -9.43 9.02 6.36
C THR A 157 -8.62 7.74 6.32
N ILE A 158 -9.17 6.66 5.80
CA ILE A 158 -8.50 5.36 5.72
C ILE A 158 -8.37 5.01 4.23
N ASP A 159 -7.20 5.24 3.66
CA ASP A 159 -6.99 5.11 2.21
C ASP A 159 -6.56 3.71 1.78
N ASN A 160 -6.13 2.87 2.73
CA ASN A 160 -5.57 1.55 2.46
C ASN A 160 -5.57 0.64 3.70
N ILE A 161 -5.07 -0.57 3.51
CA ILE A 161 -5.01 -1.57 4.59
C ILE A 161 -3.93 -1.24 5.62
N GLU A 162 -2.85 -0.54 5.25
CA GLU A 162 -1.81 -0.10 6.18
C GLU A 162 -2.33 0.96 7.15
N ASP A 163 -3.14 1.89 6.67
CA ASP A 163 -3.90 2.86 7.46
C ASP A 163 -4.81 2.13 8.46
N LEU A 164 -5.63 1.20 7.96
CA LEU A 164 -6.52 0.41 8.81
C LEU A 164 -5.75 -0.41 9.86
N ASN A 165 -4.60 -0.95 9.48
CA ASN A 165 -3.73 -1.72 10.37
C ASN A 165 -3.04 -0.82 11.41
N SER A 166 -2.67 0.41 11.06
CA SER A 166 -2.04 1.35 11.99
C SER A 166 -2.96 1.73 13.15
N LEU A 167 -4.27 1.76 12.89
CA LEU A 167 -5.31 2.00 13.91
C LEU A 167 -5.32 0.92 15.01
N ASN A 168 -4.86 -0.31 14.75
CA ASN A 168 -4.75 -1.37 15.76
C ASN A 168 -3.99 -0.93 17.00
N SER A 169 -2.92 -0.16 16.81
CA SER A 169 -2.03 0.27 17.88
C SER A 169 -2.66 1.31 18.81
N LEU A 170 -3.71 2.00 18.36
CA LEU A 170 -4.34 3.11 19.08
C LEU A 170 -5.49 2.67 19.98
N VAL A 171 -6.05 1.50 19.70
CA VAL A 171 -7.26 1.02 20.39
C VAL A 171 -6.94 0.53 21.80
N GLY A 172 -5.71 0.08 22.07
CA GLY A 172 -5.30 -0.39 23.40
C GLY A 172 -6.30 -1.40 24.01
N ASN A 173 -6.43 -1.41 25.33
CA ASN A 173 -7.46 -2.21 26.05
C ASN A 173 -8.89 -1.62 25.95
N SER A 174 -9.17 -0.71 25.01
CA SER A 174 -10.50 -0.10 24.84
C SER A 174 -11.43 -1.10 24.15
N ILE A 175 -12.00 -1.98 24.95
CA ILE A 175 -12.96 -3.00 24.50
C ILE A 175 -14.28 -2.30 24.13
N ASP A 176 -14.80 -2.59 22.94
CA ASP A 176 -16.16 -2.28 22.46
C ASP A 176 -16.56 -0.80 22.31
N VAL A 177 -15.67 0.05 21.78
CA VAL A 177 -15.96 1.47 21.54
C VAL A 177 -16.09 1.78 20.05
N TRP A 178 -17.08 2.61 19.71
CA TRP A 178 -17.38 3.08 18.36
C TRP A 178 -16.80 4.47 18.14
N PHE A 179 -16.18 4.69 16.99
CA PHE A 179 -15.55 5.97 16.67
C PHE A 179 -16.07 6.54 15.37
N TRP A 180 -16.33 7.85 15.32
CA TRP A 180 -16.52 8.54 14.05
C TRP A 180 -15.22 8.53 13.23
N ILE A 181 -15.38 8.29 11.93
CA ILE A 181 -14.34 8.48 10.90
C ILE A 181 -14.85 9.47 9.83
N GLY A 182 -13.97 9.91 8.94
CA GLY A 182 -14.24 10.97 7.96
C GLY A 182 -15.20 10.58 6.83
N LEU A 183 -15.62 9.31 6.75
CA LEU A 183 -16.49 8.84 5.68
C LEU A 183 -17.95 9.28 5.91
N LYS A 184 -18.53 9.96 4.92
CA LYS A 184 -19.89 10.52 4.98
C LYS A 184 -20.54 10.55 3.60
N LYS A 185 -21.87 10.45 3.55
CA LYS A 185 -22.66 10.74 2.34
C LYS A 185 -22.71 12.24 2.05
N ASP A 186 -22.40 12.61 0.81
CA ASP A 186 -22.52 13.98 0.33
C ASP A 186 -23.98 14.34 -0.05
N ASN A 187 -24.17 15.55 -0.59
CA ASN A 187 -25.48 16.03 -1.02
C ASN A 187 -26.06 15.29 -2.24
N LEU A 188 -25.22 14.51 -2.94
CA LEU A 188 -25.62 13.67 -4.07
C LEU A 188 -25.90 12.22 -3.62
N ASN A 189 -25.88 11.95 -2.30
CA ASN A 189 -26.05 10.64 -1.70
C ASN A 189 -24.89 9.65 -1.99
N ASP A 190 -23.71 10.17 -2.35
CA ASP A 190 -22.49 9.41 -2.60
C ASP A 190 -21.57 9.43 -1.38
N TRP A 191 -20.92 8.30 -1.07
CA TRP A 191 -19.94 8.19 0.00
C TRP A 191 -18.63 8.88 -0.38
N ARG A 192 -18.16 9.80 0.48
CA ARG A 192 -16.90 10.54 0.29
C ARG A 192 -16.19 10.77 1.62
N TRP A 193 -14.86 10.83 1.55
CA TRP A 193 -14.03 11.23 2.68
C TRP A 193 -14.12 12.74 2.91
N SER A 194 -14.11 13.15 4.17
CA SER A 194 -14.24 14.54 4.61
C SER A 194 -13.11 15.45 4.13
N ASP A 195 -11.93 14.90 3.95
CA ASP A 195 -10.71 15.58 3.49
C ASP A 195 -10.62 15.67 1.95
N SER A 196 -11.65 15.19 1.23
CA SER A 196 -11.69 15.09 -0.24
C SER A 196 -10.77 14.03 -0.85
N SER A 197 -10.24 13.09 -0.05
CA SER A 197 -9.49 11.94 -0.53
C SER A 197 -10.37 10.96 -1.32
N SER A 198 -9.73 10.13 -2.14
CA SER A 198 -10.42 9.18 -3.03
C SER A 198 -11.19 8.12 -2.24
N TYR A 199 -12.44 7.86 -2.63
CA TYR A 199 -13.23 6.77 -2.09
C TYR A 199 -12.92 5.44 -2.80
N SER A 200 -11.71 4.92 -2.60
CA SER A 200 -11.21 3.71 -3.28
C SER A 200 -11.05 2.50 -2.35
N PHE A 201 -10.78 2.73 -1.08
CA PHE A 201 -10.67 1.69 -0.06
C PHE A 201 -11.81 1.79 0.96
N THR A 202 -12.48 0.67 1.22
CA THR A 202 -13.49 0.58 2.28
C THR A 202 -13.51 -0.79 2.93
N ASN A 203 -13.95 -0.84 4.19
CA ASN A 203 -14.09 -2.07 4.94
C ASN A 203 -15.48 -2.17 5.60
N TRP A 204 -16.55 -1.99 4.82
CA TRP A 204 -17.93 -2.09 5.33
C TRP A 204 -18.20 -3.44 6.00
N GLY A 205 -18.97 -3.40 7.09
CA GLY A 205 -19.49 -4.60 7.73
C GLY A 205 -20.47 -5.34 6.82
N ASN A 206 -20.67 -6.63 7.08
CA ASN A 206 -21.61 -7.44 6.31
C ASN A 206 -23.03 -6.83 6.40
N GLY A 207 -23.63 -6.53 5.24
CA GLY A 207 -24.94 -5.89 5.16
C GLY A 207 -24.94 -4.36 5.30
N TYR A 208 -23.76 -3.74 5.34
CA TYR A 208 -23.59 -2.29 5.37
C TYR A 208 -23.01 -1.76 4.04
N PRO A 209 -23.24 -0.47 3.70
CA PRO A 209 -24.11 0.47 4.41
C PRO A 209 -25.59 0.06 4.31
N ILE A 210 -26.33 0.23 5.40
CA ILE A 210 -27.79 0.06 5.42
C ILE A 210 -28.42 1.23 4.68
N ASP A 211 -29.35 0.95 3.78
CA ASP A 211 -30.13 1.99 3.10
C ASP A 211 -31.11 2.65 4.08
N ASN A 212 -30.62 3.63 4.82
CA ASN A 212 -31.36 4.44 5.76
C ASN A 212 -31.10 5.93 5.46
N PRO A 213 -32.14 6.71 5.14
CA PRO A 213 -31.99 8.11 4.70
C PRO A 213 -31.41 9.04 5.77
N THR A 214 -31.40 8.60 7.04
CA THR A 214 -30.85 9.38 8.15
C THR A 214 -29.42 8.96 8.52
N ALA A 215 -28.97 7.78 8.10
CA ALA A 215 -27.69 7.20 8.47
C ALA A 215 -26.60 7.54 7.44
N ASN A 216 -26.21 8.82 7.43
CA ASN A 216 -25.32 9.39 6.42
C ASN A 216 -23.85 9.51 6.88
N CYS A 217 -23.52 9.11 8.11
CA CYS A 217 -22.18 9.21 8.67
C CYS A 217 -21.64 7.82 9.04
N THR A 218 -20.33 7.66 9.12
CA THR A 218 -19.72 6.32 9.31
C THR A 218 -19.01 6.20 10.65
N LEU A 219 -19.35 5.14 11.37
CA LEU A 219 -18.63 4.64 12.53
C LEU A 219 -17.68 3.51 12.11
N ILE A 220 -16.56 3.41 12.81
CA ILE A 220 -15.72 2.22 12.84
C ILE A 220 -15.85 1.55 14.21
N TYR A 221 -15.97 0.23 14.19
CA TYR A 221 -15.93 -0.61 15.38
C TYR A 221 -14.60 -1.37 15.41
N PHE A 222 -13.89 -1.30 16.52
CA PHE A 222 -12.64 -2.04 16.72
C PHE A 222 -12.89 -3.32 17.51
N ASN A 223 -12.59 -4.45 16.89
CA ASN A 223 -12.64 -5.74 17.55
C ASN A 223 -11.24 -6.12 18.04
N TYR A 224 -10.97 -5.95 19.34
CA TYR A 224 -9.67 -6.29 19.94
C TYR A 224 -9.28 -7.76 19.76
N LEU A 225 -10.27 -8.67 19.68
CA LEU A 225 -10.02 -10.11 19.52
C LEU A 225 -9.71 -10.49 18.06
N ASN A 226 -10.15 -9.68 17.11
CA ASN A 226 -9.86 -9.87 15.70
C ASN A 226 -9.58 -8.52 15.00
N PRO A 227 -8.33 -8.03 15.06
CA PRO A 227 -7.82 -6.85 14.35
C PRO A 227 -8.21 -6.73 12.87
N GLN A 228 -8.49 -7.86 12.19
CA GLN A 228 -8.91 -7.88 10.79
C GLN A 228 -10.40 -7.54 10.59
N ASP A 229 -11.17 -7.43 11.68
CA ASP A 229 -12.61 -7.14 11.70
C ASP A 229 -12.92 -5.66 12.01
N HIS A 230 -12.02 -4.73 11.69
CA HIS A 230 -12.28 -3.29 11.79
C HIS A 230 -13.30 -2.84 10.74
N LYS A 231 -14.58 -3.04 11.02
CA LYS A 231 -15.66 -2.84 10.04
C LYS A 231 -16.32 -1.47 10.16
N TYR A 232 -16.75 -0.95 9.01
CA TYR A 232 -17.47 0.31 8.92
C TYR A 232 -18.98 0.09 9.00
N PHE A 233 -19.67 1.02 9.65
CA PHE A 233 -21.11 0.97 9.87
C PHE A 233 -21.70 2.37 9.72
N ASN A 234 -22.74 2.54 8.91
CA ASN A 234 -23.37 3.84 8.78
C ASN A 234 -24.38 4.09 9.90
N ALA A 235 -24.36 5.30 10.44
CA ALA A 235 -25.17 5.73 11.56
C ALA A 235 -25.68 7.15 11.37
N PRO A 236 -26.77 7.53 12.06
CA PRO A 236 -27.23 8.90 12.08
C PRO A 236 -26.18 9.86 12.63
N CYS A 237 -25.89 10.93 11.88
CA CYS A 237 -24.82 11.88 12.17
C CYS A 237 -24.97 12.64 13.49
N TYR A 238 -26.17 12.63 14.09
CA TYR A 238 -26.48 13.31 15.33
C TYR A 238 -26.11 12.50 16.58
N TYR A 239 -25.67 11.24 16.45
CA TYR A 239 -25.17 10.49 17.61
C TYR A 239 -23.88 11.11 18.14
N ALA A 240 -23.78 11.21 19.47
CA ALA A 240 -22.59 11.67 20.14
C ALA A 240 -21.73 10.46 20.53
N THR A 241 -20.53 10.37 19.96
CA THR A 241 -19.56 9.32 20.31
C THR A 241 -18.13 9.85 20.17
N ASN A 242 -17.18 9.03 20.62
CA ASN A 242 -15.76 9.26 20.39
C ASN A 242 -15.43 9.30 18.90
N PHE A 243 -14.27 9.83 18.55
CA PHE A 243 -13.89 9.99 17.15
C PHE A 243 -12.39 9.90 16.97
N ILE A 244 -11.96 9.64 15.73
CA ILE A 244 -10.54 9.57 15.38
C ILE A 244 -10.23 10.74 14.46
N CYS A 245 -9.23 11.53 14.83
CA CYS A 245 -8.62 12.52 13.94
C CYS A 245 -7.36 11.94 13.30
N TYR A 246 -6.91 12.53 12.20
CA TYR A 246 -5.58 12.23 11.67
C TYR A 246 -4.77 13.49 11.41
N ASN A 247 -3.45 13.32 11.40
CA ASN A 247 -2.47 14.26 10.89
C ASN A 247 -1.84 13.71 9.61
N GLU A 248 -1.79 14.54 8.57
CA GLU A 248 -1.05 14.22 7.36
C GLU A 248 0.44 14.45 7.58
N ALA A 249 1.28 13.46 7.23
CA ALA A 249 2.72 13.61 7.30
C ALA A 249 3.24 14.62 6.27
N ASN A 250 4.07 15.55 6.71
CA ASN A 250 4.87 16.39 5.84
C ASN A 250 6.19 15.69 5.50
N LEU A 251 6.44 15.49 4.19
CA LEU A 251 7.65 14.88 3.67
C LEU A 251 8.68 15.95 3.31
N THR A 252 9.86 15.85 3.91
CA THR A 252 10.99 16.75 3.65
C THR A 252 12.21 15.96 3.20
N TYR A 253 13.13 16.66 2.51
CA TYR A 253 14.37 16.07 1.97
C TYR A 253 15.58 16.74 2.60
N VAL A 254 16.43 15.94 3.23
CA VAL A 254 17.59 16.42 3.99
C VAL A 254 18.88 15.99 3.29
N LEU A 255 19.65 16.96 2.82
CA LEU A 255 20.97 16.73 2.23
C LEU A 255 22.01 16.49 3.33
N ILE A 256 22.63 15.32 3.30
CA ILE A 256 23.77 14.97 4.13
C ILE A 256 25.04 15.08 3.28
N LYS A 257 25.93 16.01 3.66
CA LYS A 257 27.16 16.30 2.91
C LYS A 257 28.30 15.33 3.20
N GLU A 258 28.19 14.52 4.25
CA GLU A 258 29.17 13.48 4.55
C GLU A 258 29.18 12.40 3.47
N GLU A 259 30.35 11.99 3.03
CA GLU A 259 30.48 10.97 2.00
C GLU A 259 30.43 9.57 2.62
N ARG A 260 29.46 8.78 2.18
CA ARG A 260 29.29 7.40 2.63
C ARG A 260 29.05 6.48 1.44
N ASN A 261 29.39 5.21 1.60
CA ASN A 261 28.92 4.20 0.66
C ASN A 261 27.39 4.08 0.79
N TRP A 262 26.72 3.52 -0.23
CA TRP A 262 25.26 3.52 -0.30
C TRP A 262 24.59 2.84 0.90
N LYS A 263 25.18 1.74 1.41
CA LYS A 263 24.63 0.98 2.53
C LYS A 263 24.75 1.74 3.86
N ASP A 264 25.88 2.41 4.07
CA ASP A 264 26.11 3.22 5.25
C ASP A 264 25.27 4.51 5.22
N ALA A 265 25.06 5.09 4.03
CA ALA A 265 24.13 6.19 3.81
C ALA A 265 22.68 5.80 4.17
N GLN A 266 22.22 4.64 3.69
CA GLN A 266 20.90 4.09 4.06
C GLN A 266 20.78 3.88 5.56
N SER A 267 21.81 3.27 6.17
CA SER A 267 21.83 3.01 7.61
C SER A 267 21.76 4.30 8.41
N TYR A 268 22.49 5.34 8.00
CA TYR A 268 22.41 6.67 8.59
C TYR A 268 21.00 7.24 8.48
N CYS A 269 20.40 7.25 7.27
CA CYS A 269 19.07 7.82 7.09
C CYS A 269 18.01 7.10 7.92
N ARG A 270 18.11 5.78 8.11
CA ARG A 270 17.17 5.03 8.96
C ARG A 270 17.37 5.26 10.46
N GLN A 271 18.55 5.69 10.88
CA GLN A 271 18.87 5.98 12.28
C GLN A 271 18.49 7.41 12.66
N ALA A 272 18.73 8.37 11.75
CA ALA A 272 18.57 9.81 12.02
C ALA A 272 17.33 10.42 11.37
N HIS A 273 16.75 9.78 10.34
CA HIS A 273 15.61 10.27 9.57
C HIS A 273 14.65 9.09 9.27
N THR A 274 14.02 9.03 8.09
CA THR A 274 13.16 7.91 7.67
C THR A 274 13.93 6.86 6.86
N ASP A 275 14.44 7.20 5.67
CA ASP A 275 15.25 6.32 4.81
C ASP A 275 16.01 7.19 3.77
N LEU A 276 16.80 6.59 2.87
CA LEU A 276 17.21 7.25 1.64
C LEU A 276 15.98 7.60 0.79
N THR A 277 16.04 8.75 0.14
CA THR A 277 14.87 9.27 -0.58
C THR A 277 14.46 8.38 -1.76
N SER A 278 13.15 8.14 -1.90
CA SER A 278 12.56 7.69 -3.16
C SER A 278 12.14 8.89 -4.01
N VAL A 279 11.94 8.67 -5.32
CA VAL A 279 11.53 9.74 -6.27
C VAL A 279 10.34 9.25 -7.07
N ARG A 280 9.19 9.86 -6.86
CA ARG A 280 7.91 9.30 -7.34
C ARG A 280 7.45 9.87 -8.67
N ASN A 281 7.83 11.11 -8.96
CA ASN A 281 7.42 11.86 -10.13
C ASN A 281 8.44 12.95 -10.48
N GLU A 282 8.19 13.68 -11.56
CA GLU A 282 9.09 14.73 -12.02
C GLU A 282 9.18 15.91 -11.05
N ALA A 283 8.08 16.26 -10.35
CA ALA A 283 8.08 17.38 -9.42
C ALA A 283 9.01 17.12 -8.22
N GLU A 284 8.94 15.93 -7.64
CA GLU A 284 9.87 15.50 -6.58
C GLU A 284 11.30 15.41 -7.07
N ASN A 285 11.51 14.89 -8.28
CA ASN A 285 12.82 14.88 -8.88
C ASN A 285 13.42 16.28 -8.92
N ARG A 286 12.63 17.30 -9.32
CA ARG A 286 13.05 18.72 -9.34
C ARG A 286 13.38 19.25 -7.94
N ILE A 287 12.54 18.96 -6.94
CA ILE A 287 12.81 19.37 -5.54
C ILE A 287 14.13 18.77 -5.04
N LEU A 288 14.39 17.50 -5.36
CA LEU A 288 15.64 16.84 -5.00
C LEU A 288 16.85 17.45 -5.70
N GLN A 289 16.72 17.94 -6.94
CA GLN A 289 17.83 18.64 -7.61
C GLN A 289 18.20 19.93 -6.86
N MET A 290 17.18 20.68 -6.43
CA MET A 290 17.39 21.89 -5.63
C MET A 290 18.03 21.54 -4.28
N SER A 291 17.53 20.47 -3.65
CA SER A 291 18.02 19.99 -2.34
C SER A 291 19.45 19.46 -2.40
N ALA A 292 19.84 18.84 -3.53
CA ALA A 292 21.20 18.34 -3.75
C ALA A 292 22.25 19.45 -3.87
N ASN A 293 21.83 20.69 -4.12
CA ASN A 293 22.71 21.87 -4.20
C ASN A 293 23.91 21.65 -5.14
N GLY A 294 23.66 21.04 -6.31
CA GLY A 294 24.66 20.77 -7.34
C GLY A 294 25.60 19.58 -7.06
N LEU A 295 25.46 18.89 -5.92
CA LEU A 295 26.24 17.70 -5.61
C LEU A 295 25.68 16.46 -6.28
N SER A 296 26.56 15.50 -6.60
CA SER A 296 26.13 14.14 -6.92
C SER A 296 25.76 13.42 -5.63
N VAL A 297 24.52 12.95 -5.52
CA VAL A 297 23.99 12.42 -4.25
C VAL A 297 23.34 11.05 -4.41
N TRP A 298 23.56 10.16 -3.44
CA TRP A 298 22.83 8.89 -3.38
C TRP A 298 21.34 9.11 -3.15
N ILE A 299 20.54 8.26 -3.79
CA ILE A 299 19.11 8.08 -3.56
C ILE A 299 18.79 6.61 -3.28
N GLY A 300 17.57 6.32 -2.82
CA GLY A 300 17.17 5.00 -2.35
C GLY A 300 17.00 3.93 -3.41
N LEU A 301 17.23 4.22 -4.70
CA LEU A 301 17.04 3.24 -5.78
C LEU A 301 18.27 2.32 -5.90
N PHE A 302 18.07 1.01 -5.82
CA PHE A 302 19.17 0.03 -5.93
C PHE A 302 18.78 -1.22 -6.72
N ARG A 303 19.79 -1.96 -7.18
CA ARG A 303 19.65 -3.08 -8.11
C ARG A 303 19.27 -4.38 -7.39
N VAL A 304 17.98 -4.49 -7.09
CA VAL A 304 17.20 -5.73 -6.95
C VAL A 304 15.91 -5.48 -7.71
N SER A 305 15.91 -5.70 -9.02
CA SER A 305 14.85 -5.23 -9.94
C SER A 305 14.57 -3.71 -9.87
N TRP A 306 15.60 -2.89 -9.58
CA TRP A 306 15.49 -1.43 -9.41
C TRP A 306 14.37 -1.03 -8.46
N LYS A 307 14.49 -1.47 -7.21
CA LYS A 307 13.56 -1.19 -6.12
C LYS A 307 14.10 -0.05 -5.25
N TRP A 308 13.17 0.60 -4.55
CA TRP A 308 13.47 1.65 -3.60
C TRP A 308 13.71 1.08 -2.19
N SER A 309 14.62 1.71 -1.44
CA SER A 309 15.02 1.28 -0.09
C SER A 309 13.92 1.38 0.95
N ASP A 310 13.08 2.40 0.83
CA ASP A 310 11.88 2.65 1.64
C ASP A 310 10.69 1.77 1.24
N GLN A 311 10.91 0.78 0.37
CA GLN A 311 9.91 -0.16 -0.18
C GLN A 311 8.88 0.50 -1.09
N SER A 312 9.22 1.69 -1.58
CA SER A 312 8.40 2.44 -2.50
C SER A 312 8.08 1.70 -3.82
N GLN A 313 6.88 1.91 -4.35
CA GLN A 313 6.45 1.36 -5.65
C GLN A 313 6.68 2.24 -6.88
N SER A 314 7.24 3.45 -6.76
CA SER A 314 7.27 4.32 -7.93
C SER A 314 8.05 3.67 -9.10
N PHE A 315 7.41 3.60 -10.26
CA PHE A 315 8.00 3.19 -11.54
C PHE A 315 8.67 4.35 -12.28
N PHE A 316 8.57 5.58 -11.76
CA PHE A 316 9.17 6.75 -12.37
C PHE A 316 10.69 6.60 -12.44
N ARG A 317 11.28 6.87 -13.59
CA ARG A 317 12.72 6.77 -13.82
C ARG A 317 13.21 7.98 -14.60
N MET A 318 14.31 8.59 -14.15
CA MET A 318 14.96 9.73 -14.81
C MET A 318 16.42 9.44 -15.14
N TRP A 319 16.68 8.25 -15.67
CA TRP A 319 18.01 7.84 -16.12
C TRP A 319 18.60 8.79 -17.17
N ILE A 320 19.92 8.94 -17.15
CA ILE A 320 20.69 9.48 -18.27
C ILE A 320 20.55 8.53 -19.47
N THR A 321 20.61 9.06 -20.68
CA THR A 321 20.64 8.26 -21.91
C THR A 321 21.73 7.18 -21.83
N GLY A 322 21.36 5.92 -22.08
CA GLY A 322 22.27 4.77 -21.98
C GLY A 322 22.43 4.18 -20.57
N SER A 323 21.70 4.70 -19.58
CA SER A 323 21.59 4.13 -18.23
C SER A 323 20.25 3.38 -18.02
N PRO A 324 20.18 2.48 -17.03
CA PRO A 324 21.26 2.07 -16.13
C PRO A 324 22.32 1.22 -16.84
N SER A 325 23.58 1.34 -16.38
CA SER A 325 24.70 0.51 -16.82
C SER A 325 24.40 -0.98 -16.64
N THR A 326 24.76 -1.78 -17.64
CA THR A 326 24.61 -3.24 -17.62
C THR A 326 25.58 -3.92 -16.64
N ASP A 327 26.66 -3.25 -16.21
CA ASP A 327 27.65 -3.79 -15.27
C ASP A 327 27.01 -4.14 -13.93
N LEU A 328 26.97 -5.44 -13.60
CA LEU A 328 26.37 -6.01 -12.38
C LEU A 328 27.02 -5.54 -11.08
N ARG A 329 28.13 -4.80 -11.14
CA ARG A 329 28.73 -4.15 -9.96
C ARG A 329 28.11 -2.78 -9.66
N LYS A 330 27.52 -2.12 -10.66
CA LYS A 330 26.92 -0.79 -10.55
C LYS A 330 25.46 -0.91 -10.10
N ASN A 331 25.27 -1.01 -8.79
CA ASN A 331 24.01 -1.46 -8.19
C ASN A 331 23.27 -0.38 -7.41
N CYS A 332 23.84 0.82 -7.30
CA CYS A 332 23.28 1.89 -6.49
C CYS A 332 23.10 3.13 -7.34
N THR A 333 22.02 3.88 -7.09
CA THR A 333 21.63 5.02 -7.94
C THR A 333 21.96 6.33 -7.26
N LEU A 334 22.55 7.25 -8.02
CA LEU A 334 22.72 8.64 -7.62
C LEU A 334 21.99 9.57 -8.58
N ILE A 335 21.68 10.77 -8.09
CA ILE A 335 21.32 11.91 -8.92
C ILE A 335 22.60 12.73 -9.15
N CYS A 336 22.93 13.05 -10.40
CA CYS A 336 24.06 13.91 -10.77
C CYS A 336 23.68 14.91 -11.88
N PHE A 337 24.45 15.98 -12.00
CA PHE A 337 24.27 16.97 -13.07
C PHE A 337 24.69 16.39 -14.43
N HIS A 338 23.79 16.39 -15.40
CA HIS A 338 24.08 15.95 -16.76
C HIS A 338 24.17 17.15 -17.71
N MET A 339 25.40 17.48 -18.13
CA MET A 339 25.70 18.70 -18.90
C MET A 339 24.88 18.85 -20.19
N ASN A 340 24.51 17.75 -20.85
CA ASN A 340 23.78 17.81 -22.13
C ASN A 340 22.28 18.06 -21.98
N ASP A 341 21.69 17.71 -20.83
CA ASP A 341 20.25 17.88 -20.60
C ASP A 341 19.92 19.18 -19.84
N GLY A 342 20.90 19.77 -19.15
CA GLY A 342 20.71 21.01 -18.38
C GLY A 342 20.00 20.81 -17.03
N HIS A 343 19.72 19.56 -16.63
CA HIS A 343 19.14 19.20 -15.34
C HIS A 343 19.79 17.94 -14.75
N MET A 344 19.55 17.70 -13.47
CA MET A 344 20.08 16.49 -12.84
C MET A 344 19.30 15.25 -13.28
N LYS A 345 20.04 14.17 -13.55
CA LYS A 345 19.56 12.88 -14.04
C LYS A 345 20.13 11.75 -13.19
N TRP A 346 19.63 10.54 -13.39
CA TRP A 346 20.03 9.39 -12.60
C TRP A 346 21.11 8.59 -13.30
N TRP A 347 22.05 8.09 -12.50
CA TRP A 347 23.15 7.24 -12.92
C TRP A 347 23.39 6.16 -11.87
N ASN A 348 23.92 5.01 -12.26
CA ASN A 348 24.27 3.94 -11.33
C ASN A 348 25.78 3.75 -11.18
N GLU A 349 26.23 3.61 -9.94
CA GLU A 349 27.64 3.38 -9.57
C GLU A 349 27.77 2.16 -8.63
N PRO A 350 29.01 1.65 -8.42
CA PRO A 350 29.27 0.65 -7.40
C PRO A 350 28.84 1.13 -6.02
N TYR A 351 28.29 0.22 -5.23
CA TYR A 351 27.75 0.55 -3.90
C TYR A 351 28.79 1.15 -2.94
N ASN A 352 30.08 0.87 -3.17
CA ASN A 352 31.20 1.28 -2.32
C ASN A 352 31.71 2.70 -2.61
N GLN A 353 31.15 3.41 -3.60
CA GLN A 353 31.55 4.79 -3.87
C GLN A 353 31.16 5.70 -2.70
N PRO A 354 32.09 6.52 -2.17
CA PRO A 354 31.78 7.51 -1.16
C PRO A 354 31.10 8.71 -1.83
N LEU A 355 29.83 8.97 -1.50
CA LEU A 355 29.11 10.14 -1.99
C LEU A 355 28.25 10.75 -0.87
N PRO A 356 27.96 12.07 -0.95
CA PRO A 356 26.87 12.68 -0.20
C PRO A 356 25.53 12.01 -0.56
N PHE A 357 24.50 12.22 0.26
CA PHE A 357 23.23 11.51 0.09
C PHE A 357 22.05 12.33 0.62
N ILE A 358 20.85 12.02 0.11
CA ILE A 358 19.62 12.67 0.57
C ILE A 358 18.76 11.66 1.32
N CYS A 359 18.45 11.99 2.57
CA CYS A 359 17.46 11.28 3.37
C CYS A 359 16.07 11.90 3.15
N CYS A 360 15.04 11.07 3.23
CA CYS A 360 13.68 11.55 3.44
C CYS A 360 13.36 11.61 4.93
N GLU A 361 12.57 12.60 5.33
CA GLU A 361 12.12 12.79 6.70
C GLU A 361 10.64 13.12 6.72
N LEU A 362 9.87 12.29 7.42
CA LEU A 362 8.46 12.50 7.68
C LEU A 362 8.28 13.16 9.04
N SER A 363 7.54 14.26 9.06
CA SER A 363 7.17 14.98 10.26
C SER A 363 5.65 15.15 10.32
N PHE A 364 5.07 15.08 11.51
CA PHE A 364 3.66 15.35 11.72
C PHE A 364 3.49 16.71 12.39
N PRO A 365 2.49 17.52 11.98
CA PRO A 365 2.17 18.74 12.70
C PRO A 365 1.87 18.40 14.18
N SER A 366 2.57 19.05 15.11
CA SER A 366 2.19 18.98 16.52
C SER A 366 0.86 19.71 16.70
N PRO A 367 -0.13 19.14 17.40
CA PRO A 367 -1.35 19.87 17.71
C PRO A 367 -0.99 21.11 18.55
N ASP A 368 -1.48 22.29 18.13
CA ASP A 368 -1.48 23.49 18.95
C ASP A 368 -2.47 23.29 20.10
N LEU A 369 -2.13 22.43 21.06
CA LEU A 369 -2.93 22.26 22.27
C LEU A 369 -2.84 23.59 23.04
N PRO A 370 -3.96 24.32 23.24
CA PRO A 370 -3.95 25.38 24.23
C PRO A 370 -3.54 24.77 25.56
N ASN A 371 -2.67 25.47 26.31
CA ASN A 371 -2.31 25.10 27.68
C ASN A 371 -3.59 25.01 28.54
N ILE A 372 -4.24 23.84 28.53
CA ILE A 372 -5.28 23.51 29.48
C ILE A 372 -4.51 23.13 30.74
N LEU A 373 -4.30 24.13 31.60
CA LEU A 373 -4.04 23.91 33.02
C LEU A 373 -5.15 22.99 33.53
N ILE A 374 -4.85 21.70 33.70
CA ILE A 374 -5.73 20.78 34.42
C ILE A 374 -5.68 21.24 35.88
N PRO A 375 -6.75 21.82 36.45
CA PRO A 375 -6.77 22.15 37.86
C PRO A 375 -7.01 20.84 38.63
N GLY A 376 -5.97 20.37 39.32
CA GLY A 376 -6.12 19.41 40.41
C GLY A 376 -6.00 17.93 40.02
N ALA A 377 -4.77 17.42 39.98
CA ALA A 377 -4.48 16.11 40.53
C ALA A 377 -3.78 16.33 41.87
N LEU A 378 -4.57 16.36 42.94
CA LEU A 378 -4.06 16.18 44.30
C LEU A 378 -3.41 14.80 44.36
N GLY A 379 -2.17 14.76 44.84
CA GLY A 379 -1.47 13.52 45.12
C GLY A 379 -2.21 12.69 46.16
N CYS A 380 -2.27 11.39 45.91
CA CYS A 380 -2.36 10.36 46.92
C CYS A 380 -1.06 9.55 46.87
#